data_AF-A0A2R5F9C6-F1
#
_entry.id   AF-A0A2R5F9C6-F1
#
_cell.length_a   1.000
_cell.length_b   1.000
_cell.length_c   1.000
_cell.angle_alpha   90.00
_cell.angle_beta   90.00
_cell.angle_gamma   90.00
#
_symmetry.space_group_name_H-M   'P 1'
#
loop_
_entity.id
_entity.type
_entity.pdbx_description
1 polymer ?
#
loop_
_entity_poly.entity_id
_entity_poly.type
_entity_poly.pdbx_seq_one_letter_code
_entity_poly.pdbx_strand_id
1 'polypeptide(L)'
;MKGRPLKKAHLLVGLMLLAATLTSNAATVSVQDTPASRLALAKKITLITVDADGIRKELDKQIEDIPYIQRVPVAAELKKLTPEAIRNVNAQVLADQFTYKELEVILMSETHKAEMQSVPGKLGAYNSEVNERFKAILKKAFDTSTPTE
;
A
#
# COMPACT_ATOMS: atom_id res chain seq x y z
N MET A 1 22.59 36.89 57.22
CA MET A 1 21.32 36.35 56.72
C MET A 1 20.66 37.40 55.82
N LYS A 2 20.52 37.14 54.51
CA LYS A 2 19.53 37.77 53.60
C LYS A 2 19.53 37.01 52.28
N GLY A 3 18.35 36.55 51.86
CA GLY A 3 18.12 35.57 50.80
C GLY A 3 18.08 36.15 49.38
N ARG A 4 18.29 35.25 48.42
CA ARG A 4 18.07 35.44 46.98
C ARG A 4 16.54 35.39 46.67
N PRO A 5 16.06 35.82 45.48
CA PRO A 5 16.22 34.97 44.29
C PRO A 5 16.45 35.73 42.96
N LEU A 6 17.54 35.37 42.26
CA LEU A 6 17.64 35.47 40.80
C LEU A 6 16.92 34.26 40.19
N LYS A 7 15.69 34.45 39.68
CA LYS A 7 15.00 33.46 38.82
C LYS A 7 14.02 34.14 37.87
N LYS A 8 14.48 34.99 36.94
CA LYS A 8 13.66 35.44 35.78
C LYS A 8 14.48 35.78 34.53
N ALA A 9 15.48 34.95 34.17
CA ALA A 9 16.28 35.20 32.95
C ALA A 9 16.42 33.97 32.03
N HIS A 10 15.59 32.93 32.20
CA HIS A 10 15.65 31.73 31.35
C HIS A 10 14.39 31.47 30.52
N LEU A 11 13.35 32.30 30.65
CA LEU A 11 12.11 32.10 29.89
C LEU A 11 12.07 32.83 28.54
N LEU A 12 12.94 33.82 28.31
CA LEU A 12 12.91 34.63 27.08
C LEU A 12 13.84 34.11 25.97
N VAL A 13 14.87 33.33 26.29
CA VAL A 13 15.79 32.78 25.28
C VAL A 13 15.18 31.54 24.60
N GLY A 14 14.39 30.75 25.33
CA GLY A 14 13.72 29.56 24.77
C GLY A 14 12.58 29.88 23.79
N LEU A 15 11.94 31.05 23.90
CA LEU A 15 10.82 31.42 23.03
C LEU A 15 11.29 32.10 21.73
N MET A 16 12.44 32.80 21.75
CA MET A 16 13.00 33.39 20.51
C MET A 16 13.67 32.36 19.61
N LEU A 17 14.24 31.28 20.14
CA LEU A 17 14.77 30.20 19.30
C LEU A 17 13.66 29.42 18.58
N LEU A 18 12.48 29.30 19.18
CA LEU A 18 11.35 28.57 18.60
C LEU A 18 10.69 29.34 17.43
N ALA A 19 10.73 30.67 17.43
CA ALA A 19 10.19 31.50 16.35
C ALA A 19 11.16 31.66 15.17
N ALA A 20 12.47 31.54 15.38
CA ALA A 20 13.47 31.65 14.31
C ALA A 20 13.55 30.39 13.41
N THR A 21 13.09 29.22 13.89
CA THR A 21 12.97 28.02 13.06
C THR A 21 11.66 27.92 12.27
N LEU A 22 10.70 28.82 12.52
CA LEU A 22 9.41 28.84 11.81
C LEU A 22 9.44 29.67 10.51
N THR A 23 10.53 30.39 10.24
CA THR A 23 10.72 31.19 9.00
C THR A 23 11.75 30.60 8.04
N SER A 24 12.40 29.50 8.41
CA SER A 24 13.33 28.79 7.53
C SER A 24 12.59 27.67 6.80
N ASN A 25 12.10 27.98 5.60
CA ASN A 25 11.52 27.04 4.64
C ASN A 25 10.39 26.17 5.22
N ALA A 26 9.20 26.29 4.65
CA ALA A 26 8.40 25.09 4.44
C ALA A 26 9.25 24.15 3.56
N ALA A 27 10.19 23.44 4.19
CA ALA A 27 10.75 22.24 3.64
C ALA A 27 9.54 21.33 3.54
N THR A 28 8.92 21.34 2.36
CA THR A 28 8.20 20.19 1.85
C THR A 28 9.09 19.01 2.21
N VAL A 29 8.70 18.28 3.25
CA VAL A 29 9.41 17.08 3.67
C VAL A 29 9.23 16.14 2.50
N SER A 30 10.19 16.17 1.58
CA SER A 30 10.20 15.31 0.40
C SER A 30 10.33 13.91 0.97
N VAL A 31 9.21 13.19 0.98
CA VAL A 31 9.20 11.79 1.41
C VAL A 31 10.09 11.06 0.43
N GLN A 32 11.18 10.48 0.94
CA GLN A 32 12.11 9.74 0.11
C GLN A 32 11.38 8.57 -0.54
N ASP A 33 11.67 8.35 -1.82
CA ASP A 33 11.17 7.19 -2.55
C ASP A 33 11.96 5.95 -2.13
N THR A 34 11.39 5.18 -1.19
CA THR A 34 11.97 3.96 -0.64
C THR A 34 10.94 2.84 -0.73
N PRO A 35 11.35 1.55 -0.73
CA PRO A 35 10.39 0.45 -0.72
C PRO A 35 9.39 0.53 0.46
N ALA A 36 9.84 0.96 1.63
CA ALA A 36 8.99 1.10 2.80
C ALA A 36 7.96 2.24 2.68
N SER A 37 8.36 3.41 2.18
CA SER A 37 7.45 4.55 1.98
C SER A 37 6.42 4.26 0.88
N ARG A 38 6.85 3.60 -0.21
CA ARG A 38 5.95 3.13 -1.27
C ARG A 38 4.93 2.12 -0.76
N LEU A 39 5.36 1.12 0.00
CA LEU A 39 4.47 0.11 0.58
C LEU A 39 3.47 0.73 1.56
N ALA A 40 3.91 1.69 2.39
CA ALA A 40 3.02 2.38 3.32
C ALA A 40 1.94 3.19 2.57
N LEU A 41 2.29 3.88 1.49
CA LEU A 41 1.35 4.64 0.67
C LEU A 41 0.42 3.73 -0.14
N ALA A 42 0.96 2.66 -0.73
CA ALA A 42 0.19 1.65 -1.45
C ALA A 42 -0.88 0.98 -0.55
N LYS A 43 -0.54 0.66 0.70
CA LYS A 43 -1.52 0.16 1.68
C LYS A 43 -2.68 1.12 1.90
N LYS A 44 -2.41 2.43 2.02
CA LYS A 44 -3.46 3.46 2.13
C LYS A 44 -4.34 3.50 0.88
N ILE A 45 -3.74 3.46 -0.31
CA ILE A 45 -4.48 3.43 -1.58
C ILE A 45 -5.40 2.22 -1.62
N THR A 46 -4.90 1.00 -1.36
CA THR A 46 -5.73 -0.21 -1.40
C THR A 46 -6.86 -0.23 -0.37
N LEU A 47 -6.71 0.48 0.75
CA LEU A 47 -7.78 0.60 1.73
C LEU A 47 -8.99 1.34 1.15
N ILE A 48 -8.74 2.28 0.24
CA ILE A 48 -9.73 3.18 -0.36
C ILE A 48 -10.26 2.62 -1.68
N THR A 49 -9.38 2.06 -2.52
CA THR A 49 -9.69 1.76 -3.92
C THR A 49 -9.97 0.29 -4.21
N VAL A 50 -9.56 -0.64 -3.33
CA VAL A 50 -9.67 -2.08 -3.60
C VAL A 50 -10.92 -2.67 -2.95
N ASP A 51 -11.88 -3.05 -3.79
CA ASP A 51 -13.00 -3.91 -3.42
C ASP A 51 -12.53 -5.37 -3.27
N ALA A 52 -12.03 -5.69 -2.08
CA ALA A 52 -11.50 -7.02 -1.79
C ALA A 52 -12.58 -8.12 -1.85
N ASP A 53 -13.83 -7.80 -1.53
CA ASP A 53 -14.93 -8.76 -1.59
C ASP A 53 -15.33 -9.02 -3.05
N GLY A 54 -15.37 -7.97 -3.88
CA GLY A 54 -15.56 -8.09 -5.33
C GLY A 54 -14.46 -8.92 -6.00
N ILE A 55 -13.20 -8.67 -5.67
CA ILE A 55 -12.06 -9.47 -6.17
C ILE A 55 -12.18 -10.93 -5.74
N ARG A 56 -12.53 -11.19 -4.48
CA ARG A 56 -12.70 -12.56 -3.99
C ARG A 56 -13.79 -13.30 -4.75
N LYS A 57 -14.95 -12.66 -4.98
CA LYS A 57 -16.04 -13.23 -5.78
C LYS A 57 -15.61 -13.51 -7.22
N GLU A 58 -14.80 -12.64 -7.80
CA GLU A 58 -14.29 -12.84 -9.15
C GLU A 58 -13.30 -14.02 -9.22
N LEU A 59 -12.44 -14.15 -8.22
CA LEU A 59 -11.57 -15.34 -8.08
C LEU A 59 -12.40 -16.62 -7.87
N ASP A 60 -13.48 -16.57 -7.09
CA ASP A 60 -14.40 -17.71 -6.90
C ASP A 60 -14.99 -18.15 -8.24
N LYS A 61 -15.46 -17.20 -9.07
CA LYS A 61 -15.99 -17.49 -10.42
C LYS A 61 -14.95 -18.11 -11.35
N GLN A 62 -13.72 -17.60 -11.35
CA GLN A 62 -12.66 -18.15 -12.21
C GLN A 62 -12.32 -19.61 -11.85
N ILE A 63 -12.56 -20.02 -10.60
CA ILE A 63 -12.38 -21.40 -10.14
C ILE A 63 -13.55 -22.30 -10.56
N GLU A 64 -14.72 -21.73 -10.87
CA GLU A 64 -15.83 -22.49 -11.42
C GLU A 64 -15.53 -23.05 -12.83
N ASP A 65 -14.60 -22.45 -13.56
CA ASP A 65 -14.20 -22.95 -14.88
C ASP A 65 -13.18 -24.11 -14.80
N ILE A 66 -12.67 -24.42 -13.60
CA ILE A 66 -11.69 -25.49 -13.36
C ILE A 66 -12.41 -26.84 -13.14
N PRO A 67 -11.85 -27.98 -13.64
CA PRO A 67 -12.39 -29.31 -13.38
C PRO A 67 -12.64 -29.60 -11.88
N TYR A 68 -13.75 -30.27 -11.56
CA TYR A 68 -14.20 -30.48 -10.18
C TYR A 68 -13.14 -31.08 -9.24
N ILE A 69 -12.36 -32.05 -9.71
CA ILE A 69 -11.27 -32.70 -8.96
C ILE A 69 -10.21 -31.69 -8.52
N GLN A 70 -9.98 -30.67 -9.33
CA GLN A 70 -9.02 -29.60 -9.10
C GLN A 70 -9.64 -28.43 -8.32
N ARG A 71 -10.96 -28.30 -8.31
CA ARG A 71 -11.68 -27.19 -7.68
C ARG A 71 -11.59 -27.19 -6.15
N VAL A 72 -11.68 -28.36 -5.52
CA VAL A 72 -11.75 -28.52 -4.06
C VAL A 72 -10.53 -27.90 -3.33
N PRO A 73 -9.27 -28.20 -3.69
CA PRO A 73 -8.11 -27.60 -3.02
C PRO A 73 -8.02 -26.08 -3.26
N VAL A 74 -8.39 -25.61 -4.45
CA VAL A 74 -8.33 -24.18 -4.79
C VAL A 74 -9.39 -23.38 -4.03
N ALA A 75 -10.61 -23.91 -3.91
CA ALA A 75 -11.67 -23.31 -3.11
C ALA A 75 -11.31 -23.26 -1.62
N ALA A 76 -10.58 -24.25 -1.11
CA ALA A 76 -10.10 -24.25 0.27
C ALA A 76 -9.05 -23.15 0.52
N GLU A 77 -8.13 -22.91 -0.42
CA GLU A 77 -7.18 -21.79 -0.31
C GLU A 77 -7.83 -20.43 -0.55
N LEU A 78 -8.79 -20.32 -1.47
CA LEU A 78 -9.52 -19.07 -1.66
C LEU A 78 -10.31 -18.66 -0.41
N LYS A 79 -10.75 -19.62 0.41
CA LYS A 79 -11.32 -19.30 1.74
C LYS A 79 -10.30 -18.68 2.72
N LYS A 80 -9.01 -18.93 2.54
CA LYS A 80 -7.93 -18.36 3.36
C LYS A 80 -7.50 -16.96 2.87
N LEU A 81 -7.84 -16.58 1.65
CA LEU A 81 -7.64 -15.21 1.13
C LEU A 81 -8.61 -14.25 1.81
N THR A 82 -8.19 -13.72 2.97
CA THR A 82 -8.91 -12.66 3.68
C THR A 82 -8.91 -11.36 2.87
N PRO A 83 -9.86 -10.43 3.13
CA PRO A 83 -9.83 -9.11 2.51
C PRO A 83 -8.49 -8.37 2.70
N GLU A 84 -7.87 -8.55 3.86
CA GLU A 84 -6.55 -8.00 4.17
C GLU A 84 -5.44 -8.62 3.30
N ALA A 85 -5.46 -9.95 3.10
CA ALA A 85 -4.50 -10.62 2.23
C ALA A 85 -4.61 -10.12 0.78
N ILE A 86 -5.83 -9.94 0.29
CA ILE A 86 -6.09 -9.38 -1.05
C ILE A 86 -5.54 -7.96 -1.16
N ARG A 87 -5.81 -7.10 -0.18
CA ARG A 87 -5.27 -5.72 -0.16
C ARG A 87 -3.74 -5.72 -0.07
N ASN A 88 -3.14 -6.61 0.71
CA ASN A 88 -1.69 -6.73 0.83
C ASN A 88 -1.02 -7.14 -0.50
N VAL A 89 -1.63 -8.06 -1.26
CA VAL A 89 -1.13 -8.42 -2.61
C VAL A 89 -1.17 -7.20 -3.52
N ASN A 90 -2.31 -6.50 -3.58
CA ASN A 90 -2.45 -5.30 -4.39
C ASN A 90 -1.46 -4.19 -3.96
N ALA A 91 -1.28 -4.00 -2.65
CA ALA A 91 -0.37 -2.99 -2.11
C ALA A 91 1.09 -3.30 -2.44
N GLN A 92 1.48 -4.58 -2.45
CA GLN A 92 2.83 -4.97 -2.82
C GLN A 92 3.08 -4.72 -4.31
N VAL A 93 2.13 -5.08 -5.18
CA VAL A 93 2.27 -4.83 -6.63
C VAL A 93 2.32 -3.33 -6.92
N LEU A 94 1.49 -2.53 -6.27
CA LEU A 94 1.55 -1.07 -6.35
C LEU A 94 2.91 -0.53 -5.93
N ALA A 95 3.44 -1.00 -4.80
CA ALA A 95 4.74 -0.57 -4.29
C ALA A 95 5.91 -0.96 -5.21
N ASP A 96 5.81 -2.13 -5.86
CA ASP A 96 6.85 -2.65 -6.75
C ASP A 96 6.86 -1.92 -8.10
N GLN A 97 5.68 -1.60 -8.66
CA GLN A 97 5.54 -1.06 -10.02
C GLN A 97 5.52 0.48 -10.12
N PHE A 98 5.13 1.16 -9.04
CA PHE A 98 5.00 2.61 -9.03
C PHE A 98 6.03 3.25 -8.12
N THR A 99 6.47 4.45 -8.51
CA THR A 99 7.24 5.34 -7.66
C THR A 99 6.36 5.96 -6.59
N TYR A 100 6.95 6.51 -5.54
CA TYR A 100 6.18 7.18 -4.48
C TYR A 100 5.31 8.32 -5.04
N LYS A 101 5.84 9.13 -5.95
CA LYS A 101 5.11 10.23 -6.58
C LYS A 101 3.91 9.76 -7.41
N GLU A 102 4.06 8.67 -8.18
CA GLU A 102 2.96 8.11 -8.95
C GLU A 102 1.84 7.56 -8.04
N LEU A 103 2.20 6.96 -6.90
CA LEU A 103 1.24 6.54 -5.88
C LEU A 103 0.50 7.73 -5.26
N GLU A 104 1.18 8.87 -5.03
CA GLU A 104 0.51 10.09 -4.56
C GLU A 104 -0.52 10.59 -5.58
N VAL A 105 -0.21 10.55 -6.88
CA VAL A 105 -1.15 10.91 -7.95
C VAL A 105 -2.37 9.97 -7.96
N ILE A 106 -2.15 8.67 -7.79
CA ILE A 106 -3.24 7.68 -7.69
C ILE A 106 -4.11 7.96 -6.46
N LEU A 107 -3.52 8.31 -5.32
CA LEU A 107 -4.27 8.64 -4.11
C LEU A 107 -5.06 9.95 -4.26
N MET A 108 -4.50 10.93 -4.97
CA MET A 108 -5.08 12.26 -5.20
C MET A 108 -5.98 12.33 -6.44
N SER A 109 -6.32 11.20 -7.06
CA SER A 109 -6.88 11.11 -8.42
C SER A 109 -8.21 11.83 -8.66
N GLU A 110 -8.91 12.32 -7.63
CA GLU A 110 -10.04 13.25 -7.82
C GLU A 110 -9.59 14.67 -8.22
N THR A 111 -8.32 15.03 -8.04
CA THR A 111 -7.84 16.43 -8.11
C THR A 111 -6.77 16.73 -9.18
N HIS A 112 -6.03 15.74 -9.72
CA HIS A 112 -4.89 16.00 -10.62
C HIS A 112 -4.94 15.22 -11.95
N LYS A 113 -5.58 15.79 -12.98
CA LYS A 113 -5.71 15.21 -14.33
C LYS A 113 -4.44 15.23 -15.19
N ALA A 114 -3.44 16.08 -14.90
CA ALA A 114 -2.26 16.25 -15.76
C ALA A 114 -1.18 15.18 -15.57
N GLU A 115 -0.97 14.70 -14.34
CA GLU A 115 0.02 13.64 -14.03
C GLU A 115 -0.53 12.22 -14.29
N MET A 116 -1.82 12.10 -14.64
CA MET A 116 -2.46 10.86 -15.06
C MET A 116 -2.09 10.39 -16.46
N GLN A 117 -1.25 11.08 -17.24
CA GLN A 117 -0.97 10.65 -18.62
C GLN A 117 -0.02 9.43 -18.71
N SER A 118 0.84 9.20 -17.71
CA SER A 118 1.76 8.04 -17.66
C SER A 118 1.23 6.82 -16.89
N VAL A 119 0.25 7.03 -16.01
CA VAL A 119 -0.35 5.99 -15.15
C VAL A 119 -1.14 4.92 -15.93
N PRO A 120 -1.93 5.25 -16.99
CA PRO A 120 -2.76 4.29 -17.73
C PRO A 120 -1.99 3.11 -18.33
N GLY A 121 -0.79 3.36 -18.85
CA GLY A 121 0.07 2.30 -19.41
C GLY A 121 0.56 1.31 -18.34
N LYS A 122 0.80 1.79 -17.12
CA LYS A 122 1.21 0.95 -15.98
C LYS A 122 0.04 0.24 -15.31
N LEU A 123 -1.19 0.76 -15.41
CA LEU A 123 -2.38 0.09 -14.85
C LEU A 123 -2.66 -1.26 -15.51
N GLY A 124 -2.36 -1.41 -16.81
CA GLY A 124 -2.43 -2.71 -17.49
C GLY A 124 -1.44 -3.73 -16.92
N ALA A 125 -0.18 -3.32 -16.76
CA ALA A 125 0.86 -4.15 -16.16
C ALA A 125 0.57 -4.48 -14.69
N TYR A 126 -0.02 -3.55 -13.95
CA TYR A 126 -0.48 -3.72 -12.59
C TYR A 126 -1.55 -4.83 -12.51
N ASN A 127 -2.61 -4.73 -13.30
CA ASN A 127 -3.69 -5.71 -13.29
C ASN A 127 -3.20 -7.11 -13.66
N SER A 128 -2.29 -7.20 -14.64
CA SER A 128 -1.67 -8.47 -15.04
C SER A 128 -0.85 -9.07 -13.90
N GLU A 129 0.00 -8.28 -13.25
CA GLU A 129 0.86 -8.76 -12.16
C GLU A 129 0.06 -9.16 -10.92
N VAL A 130 -0.99 -8.39 -10.57
CA VAL A 130 -1.92 -8.77 -9.49
C VAL A 130 -2.55 -10.13 -9.79
N ASN A 131 -3.02 -10.36 -11.02
CA ASN A 131 -3.60 -11.63 -11.42
C ASN A 131 -2.57 -12.78 -11.34
N GLU A 132 -1.36 -12.58 -11.85
CA GLU A 132 -0.30 -13.58 -11.76
C GLU A 132 0.08 -13.92 -10.31
N ARG A 133 0.07 -12.94 -9.39
CA ARG A 133 0.29 -13.21 -7.96
C ARG A 133 -0.84 -14.01 -7.33
N PHE A 134 -2.10 -13.70 -7.64
CA PHE A 134 -3.21 -14.52 -7.15
C PHE A 134 -3.17 -15.93 -7.73
N LYS A 135 -2.87 -16.09 -9.03
CA LYS A 135 -2.66 -17.41 -9.64
C LYS A 135 -1.52 -18.16 -8.96
N ALA A 136 -0.40 -17.51 -8.62
CA ALA A 136 0.70 -18.16 -7.93
C ALA A 136 0.31 -18.64 -6.52
N ILE A 137 -0.46 -17.84 -5.77
CA ILE A 137 -1.00 -18.23 -4.46
C ILE A 137 -1.92 -19.45 -4.60
N LEU A 138 -2.84 -19.42 -5.58
CA LEU A 138 -3.76 -20.51 -5.85
C LEU A 138 -3.06 -21.74 -6.46
N LYS A 139 -1.97 -21.57 -7.20
CA LYS A 139 -1.17 -22.66 -7.79
C LYS A 139 -0.36 -23.39 -6.74
N LYS A 140 0.26 -22.67 -5.80
CA LYS A 140 0.98 -23.28 -4.68
C LYS A 140 0.09 -24.25 -3.89
N ALA A 141 -1.23 -23.98 -3.84
CA ALA A 141 -2.23 -24.89 -3.30
C ALA A 141 -2.20 -26.29 -3.93
N PHE A 142 -2.15 -26.33 -5.26
CA PHE A 142 -2.13 -27.56 -6.06
C PHE A 142 -0.88 -28.39 -5.77
N ASP A 143 0.28 -27.73 -5.76
CA ASP A 143 1.56 -28.42 -5.61
C ASP A 143 1.73 -28.97 -4.17
N THR A 144 1.08 -28.37 -3.17
CA THR A 144 1.08 -28.89 -1.79
C THR A 144 0.02 -29.95 -1.49
N SER A 145 -0.93 -30.20 -2.40
CA SER A 145 -2.01 -31.18 -2.22
C SER A 145 -1.84 -32.45 -3.07
N THR A 146 -0.76 -32.55 -3.83
CA THR A 146 -0.28 -33.83 -4.36
C THR A 146 0.56 -34.51 -3.26
N PRO A 147 0.18 -35.70 -2.77
CA PRO A 147 1.06 -36.46 -1.92
C PRO A 147 2.27 -36.88 -2.76
N THR A 148 3.47 -36.51 -2.30
CA THR A 148 4.71 -37.17 -2.71
C THR A 148 4.50 -38.67 -2.51
N GLU A 149 4.55 -39.43 -3.62
CA GLU A 149 4.62 -40.90 -3.62
C GLU A 149 5.80 -41.42 -2.79
#